data_AF-A0A847WHW3-F1
#
_entry.id   AF-A0A847WHW3-F1
#
_cell.length_a   1.000
_cell.length_b   1.000
_cell.length_c   1.000
_cell.angle_alpha   90.00
_cell.angle_beta   90.00
_cell.angle_gamma   90.00
#
_symmetry.space_group_name_H-M   'P 1'
#
loop_
_entity.id
_entity.type
_entity.pdbx_description
1 polymer ?
#
loop_
_entity_poly.entity_id
_entity_poly.type
_entity_poly.pdbx_seq_one_letter_code
_entity_poly.pdbx_strand_id
1 'polypeptide(L)' 'MVVKNLVIDNHKRKRRIKIRGEILFKINDLSIIQWQDDGKTYGPLLEDGKIGFRQMAPLVAEYANLKVYEL' A
#
# COMPACT_ATOMS: atom_id res chain seq x y z
N MET A 1 11.14 5.92 1.34
CA MET A 1 9.83 6.61 1.18
C MET A 1 9.21 6.17 -0.13
N VAL A 2 7.98 5.61 -0.15
CA VAL A 2 7.52 4.92 -1.37
C VAL A 2 6.03 5.12 -1.68
N VAL A 3 5.75 5.83 -2.78
CA VAL A 3 4.41 5.91 -3.39
C VAL A 3 4.25 4.74 -4.35
N LYS A 4 3.22 3.94 -4.15
CA LYS A 4 2.98 2.73 -4.94
C LYS A 4 1.63 2.82 -5.62
N ASN A 5 1.65 2.74 -6.94
CA ASN A 5 0.45 2.58 -7.75
C ASN A 5 0.38 1.11 -8.19
N LEU A 6 -0.78 0.50 -8.07
CA LEU A 6 -1.06 -0.85 -8.51
C LEU A 6 -2.46 -0.89 -9.12
N VAL A 7 -2.61 -1.54 -10.27
CA VAL A 7 -3.92 -1.82 -10.84
C VAL A 7 -4.21 -3.30 -10.59
N ILE A 8 -5.37 -3.58 -9.98
CA ILE A 8 -5.89 -4.94 -9.80
C ILE A 8 -7.24 -4.99 -10.51
N ASP A 9 -7.48 -6.10 -11.20
CA ASP A 9 -8.61 -6.44 -12.08
C ASP A 9 -9.99 -5.79 -11.74
N ASN A 10 -10.78 -5.57 -12.80
CA ASN A 10 -11.94 -4.66 -12.93
C ASN A 10 -11.55 -3.15 -12.91
N HIS A 11 -10.36 -2.84 -13.43
CA HIS A 11 -9.79 -1.49 -13.57
C HIS A 11 -9.67 -0.66 -12.28
N LYS A 12 -9.68 -1.29 -11.10
CA LYS A 12 -9.54 -0.53 -9.85
C LYS A 12 -8.09 -0.16 -9.58
N ARG A 13 -7.80 1.15 -9.54
CA ARG A 13 -6.49 1.69 -9.19
C ARG A 13 -6.33 1.73 -7.68
N LYS A 14 -5.44 0.90 -7.15
CA LYS A 14 -5.01 0.92 -5.76
C LYS A 14 -3.76 1.77 -5.65
N ARG A 15 -3.74 2.68 -4.68
CA ARG A 15 -2.55 3.48 -4.35
C ARG A 15 -2.26 3.36 -2.87
N ARG A 16 -0.99 3.14 -2.54
CA ARG A 16 -0.48 3.22 -1.17
C ARG A 16 0.61 4.26 -1.08
N ILE A 17 0.51 5.14 -0.10
CA ILE A 17 1.54 6.10 0.27
C ILE A 17 2.03 5.71 1.67
N LYS A 18 3.36 5.64 1.85
CA LYS A 18 3.99 5.46 3.16
C LYS A 18 5.14 6.44 3.31
N ILE A 19 5.04 7.31 4.33
CA ILE A 19 6.01 8.34 4.67
C ILE A 19 6.24 8.29 6.18
N ARG A 20 7.41 7.82 6.61
CA ARG A 20 7.73 7.61 8.04
C ARG A 20 6.61 6.78 8.71
N GLY A 21 5.91 7.35 9.69
CA GLY A 21 4.79 6.73 10.39
C GLY A 21 3.42 6.91 9.71
N GLU A 22 3.31 7.68 8.63
CA GLU A 22 2.03 7.88 7.95
C GLU A 22 1.79 6.82 6.86
N ILE A 23 0.57 6.26 6.84
CA ILE A 23 0.08 5.35 5.81
C ILE A 23 -1.27 5.86 5.27
N LEU A 24 -1.35 6.00 3.95
CA LEU A 24 -2.59 6.33 3.23
C LEU A 24 -2.84 5.29 2.14
N PHE A 25 -4.03 4.69 2.14
CA PHE A 25 -4.45 3.73 1.14
C PHE A 25 -5.71 4.20 0.41
N LYS A 26 -5.65 4.19 -0.92
CA LYS A 26 -6.71 4.66 -1.80
C LYS A 26 -7.12 3.60 -2.80
N ILE A 27 -8.41 3.56 -3.13
CA ILE A 27 -8.96 2.81 -4.26
C ILE A 27 -9.72 3.80 -5.13
N ASN A 28 -9.34 3.91 -6.41
CA ASN A 28 -9.92 4.90 -7.34
C ASN A 28 -9.93 6.32 -6.75
N ASP A 29 -8.81 6.71 -6.14
CA ASP A 29 -8.58 7.99 -5.45
C ASP A 29 -9.41 8.28 -4.21
N LEU A 30 -10.38 7.43 -3.88
CA LEU A 30 -11.07 7.48 -2.60
C LEU A 30 -10.15 6.99 -1.49
N SER A 31 -10.00 7.81 -0.44
CA SER A 31 -9.29 7.41 0.78
C SER A 31 -10.10 6.35 1.51
N ILE A 32 -9.52 5.16 1.69
CA ILE A 32 -10.16 4.05 2.40
C ILE A 32 -9.59 3.92 3.81
N ILE A 33 -8.27 4.13 3.94
CA ILE A 33 -7.57 4.01 5.22
C ILE A 33 -6.54 5.13 5.30
N GLN A 34 -6.51 5.81 6.45
CA GLN A 34 -5.44 6.69 6.87
C GLN A 34 -5.02 6.33 8.28
N TRP A 35 -3.71 6.21 8.52
CA TRP A 35 -3.16 5.84 9.82
C TRP A 35 -1.85 6.57 10.08
N GLN A 36 -1.64 6.91 11.36
CA GLN A 36 -0.44 7.53 11.88
C GLN A 36 0.13 6.64 12.98
N ASP A 37 1.34 6.13 12.75
CA ASP A 37 2.16 5.44 13.74
C ASP A 37 2.94 6.47 14.56
N ASP A 38 2.91 6.33 15.89
CA ASP A 38 3.62 7.19 16.83
C ASP A 38 5.03 6.65 17.16
N GLY A 39 5.38 5.45 16.69
CA GLY A 39 6.65 4.79 16.98
C GLY A 39 6.82 4.38 18.45
N LYS A 40 5.73 4.33 19.22
CA LYS A 40 5.72 4.00 20.66
C LYS A 40 4.71 2.92 20.98
N THR A 41 3.47 3.08 20.54
CA THR A 41 2.35 2.21 20.90
C THR A 41 2.59 0.77 20.45
N TYR A 42 3.19 0.58 19.27
CA TYR A 42 3.46 -0.73 18.68
C TYR A 42 4.94 -0.99 18.40
N GLY A 43 5.83 -0.27 19.12
CA GLY A 43 7.27 -0.30 18.91
C GLY A 43 7.75 0.72 17.87
N PRO A 44 9.06 0.69 17.52
CA PRO A 44 9.66 1.64 16.59
C PRO A 44 9.06 1.59 15.19
N LEU A 45 9.17 2.71 14.47
CA LEU A 45 8.66 2.81 13.10
C LEU A 45 9.31 1.78 12.17
N LEU A 46 8.48 1.08 11.40
CA LEU A 46 8.96 0.24 10.30
C LEU A 46 9.40 1.13 9.13
N GLU A 47 10.67 1.01 8.75
CA GLU A 47 11.28 1.79 7.67
C GLU A 47 11.14 1.08 6.32
N ASP A 48 12.27 0.75 5.69
CA ASP A 48 12.32 0.10 4.38
C ASP A 48 12.06 -1.41 4.46
N GLY A 49 11.77 -2.01 3.30
CA GLY A 49 11.47 -3.44 3.23
C GLY A 49 11.00 -3.90 1.86
N LYS A 50 10.69 -5.19 1.76
CA LYS A 50 10.16 -5.82 0.55
C LYS A 50 8.64 -5.65 0.43
N ILE A 51 8.11 -5.84 -0.77
CA ILE A 51 6.67 -5.80 -1.06
C ILE A 51 6.23 -7.20 -1.46
N GLY A 52 5.17 -7.71 -0.83
CA GLY A 52 4.56 -8.98 -1.20
C GLY A 52 3.07 -8.81 -1.51
N PHE A 53 2.58 -9.62 -2.45
CA PHE A 53 1.15 -9.84 -2.68
C PHE A 53 0.80 -11.18 -2.07
N ARG A 54 -0.13 -11.16 -1.10
CA ARG A 54 -0.64 -12.39 -0.48
C ARG A 54 -2.01 -12.69 -1.04
N GLN A 55 -2.20 -13.95 -1.44
CA GLN A 55 -3.50 -14.52 -1.78
C GLN A 55 -3.81 -15.64 -0.79
N MET A 56 -5.09 -15.83 -0.47
CA MET A 56 -5.57 -17.03 0.21
C MET A 56 -6.41 -17.81 -0.80
N ALA A 57 -6.20 -19.12 -0.89
CA ALA A 57 -7.00 -19.97 -1.75
C ALA A 57 -8.50 -19.84 -1.39
N PRO A 58 -9.41 -19.89 -2.38
CA PRO A 58 -9.20 -20.20 -3.80
C PRO A 58 -9.11 -18.94 -4.70
N LEU A 59 -8.64 -17.80 -4.19
CA LEU A 59 -8.64 -16.54 -4.94
C LEU A 59 -7.84 -16.64 -6.25
N VAL A 60 -8.49 -16.28 -7.35
CA VAL A 60 -7.86 -15.97 -8.65
C VAL A 60 -8.00 -14.47 -8.87
N ALA A 61 -6.89 -13.78 -9.12
CA ALA A 61 -6.89 -12.33 -9.36
C ALA A 61 -5.71 -11.94 -10.26
N GLU A 62 -5.94 -10.91 -11.08
CA GLU A 62 -4.92 -10.35 -11.96
C GLU A 62 -4.37 -9.02 -11.41
N TYR A 63 -3.04 -8.88 -11.48
CA TYR A 63 -2.31 -7.70 -11.02
C TYR A 63 -1.49 -7.17 -12.19
N ALA A 64 -1.59 -5.87 -12.43
CA ALA A 64 -0.84 -5.22 -13.49
C ALA A 64 -0.34 -3.83 -13.05
N ASN A 65 0.67 -3.32 -13.76
CA ASN A 65 1.15 -1.95 -13.61
C ASN A 65 1.57 -1.58 -12.17
N LEU A 66 2.24 -2.50 -11.46
CA LEU A 66 2.91 -2.14 -10.22
C LEU A 66 4.02 -1.13 -10.54
N LYS A 67 3.88 0.09 -10.04
CA LYS A 67 4.89 1.14 -10.15
C LYS A 67 5.24 1.66 -8.76
N VAL A 68 6.53 1.85 -8.57
CA VAL A 68 7.14 2.30 -7.33
C VAL A 68 7.84 3.62 -7.61
N TYR A 69 7.47 4.65 -6.86
CA TYR A 69 8.03 5.99 -6.99
C TYR A 69 8.63 6.44 -5.66
N GLU A 70 9.75 7.10 -5.75
CA GLU A 70 10.28 7.95 -4.68
C GLU A 70 9.56 9.30 -4.71
N LEU A 71 9.68 10.04 -3.62
CA LEU A 71 9.12 11.38 -3.45
C LEU A 71 10.27 12.37 -3.29
#